data_AF-A0A7W4Z179-F1
#
_entry.id   AF-A0A7W4Z179-F1
#
_cell.length_a   1.000
_cell.length_b   1.000
_cell.length_c   1.000
_cell.angle_alpha   90.00
_cell.angle_beta   90.00
_cell.angle_gamma   90.00
#
_symmetry.space_group_name_H-M   'P 1'
#
loop_
_entity.id
_entity.type
_entity.pdbx_description
1 polymer ?
#
loop_
_entity_poly.entity_id
_entity_poly.type
_entity_poly.pdbx_seq_one_letter_code
_entity_poly.pdbx_strand_id
1 'polypeptide(L)'
;MSAAEDGESKQDRPALVSLRQAAELTGHTDGAFRVSMRAHPDRWPKPVTRQRVDGAKKPSFLYDRAELLAAAAQVLGPPRDRRPRWSEEELRLVRDLRLSVEQVALRLPGRSERAVGNLRSRLGVRGARRKDAAAPAAPTVRPRRASLERAAWVIVRAQAGVPRGEIASEFGISRSRVSQIVAGGRPVLVTRAEAAAELGYSVSSLATLMNRHPERWPTPVAHRPAGNGRGRVYLWVLDELRAAAGVVEARSTRIGAGSTVSDGDGLIPCLECGDGRRFRHLGTHLSRAHGVTAAEYRAAHGLPATAALAADVTRLRSQEIGRERHAAGELGHLKPWQGPERLREMAVPGIDASAGSRNEQHVRANRRPGQERAVRRMVAARVAKLDEAARQAGYRDLDDGIQQTTHLNAAAAGRAIGVSAQTVRRRRADLGRA
;
A
#
# COMPACT_ATOMS: atom_id res chain seq x y z
N MET A 1 -72.63 -2.60 -23.11
CA MET A 1 -71.46 -2.03 -23.81
C MET A 1 -70.22 -2.59 -23.15
N SER A 2 -69.69 -3.66 -23.73
CA SER A 2 -68.54 -4.44 -23.25
C SER A 2 -67.31 -3.96 -24.03
N ALA A 3 -66.26 -3.53 -23.33
CA ALA A 3 -64.97 -3.19 -23.92
C ALA A 3 -64.11 -4.46 -23.92
N ALA A 4 -63.72 -4.88 -25.11
CA ALA A 4 -62.82 -6.00 -25.35
C ALA A 4 -61.41 -5.64 -24.85
N GLU A 5 -60.87 -6.44 -23.94
CA GLU A 5 -59.46 -6.41 -23.57
C GLU A 5 -58.70 -7.31 -24.55
N ASP A 6 -57.94 -6.66 -25.44
CA ASP A 6 -57.00 -7.33 -26.34
C ASP A 6 -55.88 -7.99 -25.53
N GLY A 7 -55.91 -9.32 -25.46
CA GLY A 7 -54.86 -10.16 -24.90
C GLY A 7 -53.63 -10.19 -25.80
N GLU A 8 -52.83 -9.13 -25.79
CA GLU A 8 -51.49 -9.15 -26.39
C GLU A 8 -50.62 -10.16 -25.62
N SER A 9 -50.31 -11.26 -26.30
CA SER A 9 -49.43 -12.33 -25.85
C SER A 9 -48.10 -11.78 -25.30
N LYS A 10 -47.86 -11.94 -23.99
CA LYS A 10 -46.60 -11.61 -23.31
C LYS A 10 -45.38 -12.42 -23.82
N GLN A 11 -45.53 -13.29 -24.83
CA GLN A 11 -44.50 -14.25 -25.22
C GLN A 11 -43.37 -13.71 -26.11
N ASP A 12 -43.48 -12.51 -26.69
CA ASP A 12 -42.48 -12.00 -27.65
C ASP A 12 -41.70 -10.76 -27.18
N ARG A 13 -41.46 -10.61 -25.86
CA ARG A 13 -40.52 -9.57 -25.41
C ARG A 13 -39.07 -9.96 -25.73
N PRO A 14 -38.33 -9.15 -26.50
CA PRO A 14 -36.94 -9.43 -26.81
C PRO A 14 -36.10 -9.58 -25.53
N ALA A 15 -35.26 -10.61 -25.47
CA ALA A 15 -34.34 -10.81 -24.37
C ALA A 15 -33.30 -9.68 -24.38
N LEU A 16 -33.33 -8.80 -23.39
CA LEU A 16 -32.40 -7.68 -23.29
C LEU A 16 -31.13 -8.07 -22.53
N VAL A 17 -29.97 -7.67 -23.04
CA VAL A 17 -28.66 -7.92 -22.40
C VAL A 17 -27.80 -6.66 -22.36
N SER A 18 -26.97 -6.56 -21.33
CA SER A 18 -25.91 -5.53 -21.24
C SER A 18 -24.68 -5.93 -22.08
N LEU A 19 -23.83 -4.95 -22.44
CA LEU A 19 -22.55 -5.22 -23.13
C LEU A 19 -21.66 -6.21 -22.40
N ARG A 20 -21.67 -6.17 -21.06
CA ARG A 20 -20.89 -7.10 -20.24
C ARG A 20 -21.38 -8.54 -20.41
N GLN A 21 -22.70 -8.74 -20.34
CA GLN A 21 -23.30 -10.07 -20.53
C GLN A 21 -23.07 -10.58 -21.97
N ALA A 22 -23.19 -9.72 -22.98
CA ALA A 22 -22.88 -10.08 -24.36
C ALA A 22 -21.40 -10.44 -24.56
N ALA A 23 -20.47 -9.73 -23.89
CA ALA A 23 -19.05 -10.08 -23.90
C ALA A 23 -18.78 -11.44 -23.27
N GLU A 24 -19.46 -11.77 -22.16
CA GLU A 24 -19.38 -13.08 -21.52
C GLU A 24 -19.92 -14.19 -22.43
N LEU A 25 -21.06 -13.98 -23.08
CA LEU A 25 -21.68 -14.94 -24.01
C LEU A 25 -20.85 -15.20 -25.28
N THR A 26 -20.14 -14.19 -25.78
CA THR A 26 -19.32 -14.29 -27.02
C THR A 26 -17.85 -14.62 -26.74
N GLY A 27 -17.44 -14.65 -25.47
CA GLY A 27 -16.05 -14.91 -25.08
C GLY A 27 -15.08 -13.76 -25.34
N HIS A 28 -15.57 -12.55 -25.64
CA HIS A 28 -14.77 -11.33 -25.75
C HIS A 28 -14.72 -10.55 -24.43
N THR A 29 -13.99 -9.42 -24.41
CA THR A 29 -13.97 -8.51 -23.25
C THR A 29 -14.92 -7.32 -23.49
N ASP A 30 -15.51 -6.78 -22.42
CA ASP A 30 -16.33 -5.55 -22.48
C ASP A 30 -15.54 -4.38 -23.13
N GLY A 31 -14.22 -4.33 -22.92
CA GLY A 31 -13.33 -3.38 -23.60
C GLY A 31 -13.30 -3.55 -25.12
N ALA A 32 -13.27 -4.78 -25.63
CA ALA A 32 -13.27 -5.06 -27.07
C ALA A 32 -14.58 -4.59 -27.73
N PHE A 33 -15.72 -4.85 -27.09
CA PHE A 33 -17.02 -4.32 -27.53
C PHE A 33 -17.01 -2.79 -27.61
N ARG A 34 -16.58 -2.10 -26.56
CA ARG A 34 -16.58 -0.62 -26.53
C ARG A 34 -15.61 0.04 -27.49
N VAL A 35 -14.50 -0.62 -27.81
CA VAL A 35 -13.55 -0.13 -28.82
C VAL A 35 -14.15 -0.33 -30.21
N SER A 36 -14.69 -1.52 -30.48
CA SER A 36 -15.31 -1.82 -31.77
C SER A 36 -16.55 -0.98 -32.05
N MET A 37 -17.44 -0.79 -31.07
CA MET A 37 -18.61 0.09 -31.18
C MET A 37 -18.26 1.54 -31.48
N ARG A 38 -17.09 2.02 -31.02
CA ARG A 38 -16.61 3.36 -31.35
C ARG A 38 -15.98 3.43 -32.73
N ALA A 39 -15.35 2.36 -33.18
CA ALA A 39 -14.71 2.28 -34.49
C ALA A 39 -15.73 2.09 -35.63
N HIS A 40 -16.84 1.39 -35.36
CA HIS A 40 -17.85 1.01 -36.36
C HIS A 40 -19.28 1.25 -35.86
N PRO A 41 -19.65 2.48 -35.47
CA PRO A 41 -20.93 2.76 -34.80
C PRO A 41 -22.17 2.38 -35.63
N ASP A 42 -22.03 2.34 -36.96
CA ASP A 42 -23.02 1.94 -37.94
C ASP A 42 -23.29 0.42 -38.00
N ARG A 43 -22.37 -0.40 -37.48
CA ARG A 43 -22.47 -1.87 -37.50
C ARG A 43 -23.03 -2.49 -36.23
N TRP A 44 -23.44 -1.67 -35.26
CA TRP A 44 -23.94 -2.14 -33.97
C TRP A 44 -25.38 -1.68 -33.74
N PRO A 45 -26.24 -2.52 -33.15
CA PRO A 45 -27.61 -2.14 -32.86
C PRO A 45 -27.65 -0.99 -31.87
N LYS A 46 -28.66 -0.12 -32.01
CA LYS A 46 -28.91 0.95 -31.05
C LYS A 46 -29.40 0.34 -29.73
N PRO A 47 -29.06 0.93 -28.58
CA PRO A 47 -29.56 0.43 -27.31
C PRO A 47 -31.08 0.61 -27.23
N VAL A 48 -31.78 -0.45 -26.84
CA VAL A 48 -33.25 -0.49 -26.71
C VAL A 48 -33.69 0.33 -25.50
N THR A 49 -32.98 0.24 -24.38
CA THR A 49 -33.29 1.00 -23.17
C THR A 49 -32.06 1.25 -22.30
N ARG A 50 -32.21 2.15 -21.34
CA ARG A 50 -31.22 2.43 -20.30
C ARG A 50 -31.77 1.93 -18.97
N GLN A 51 -31.10 0.97 -18.35
CA GLN A 51 -31.46 0.50 -17.02
C GLN A 51 -30.41 0.95 -16.01
N ARG A 52 -30.86 1.59 -14.93
CA ARG A 52 -29.99 1.88 -13.79
C ARG A 52 -29.81 0.58 -13.00
N VAL A 53 -28.61 0.05 -13.00
CA VAL A 53 -28.25 -1.09 -12.14
C VAL A 53 -27.96 -0.54 -10.75
N ASP A 54 -28.52 -1.14 -9.71
CA ASP A 54 -28.31 -0.70 -8.33
C ASP A 54 -26.82 -0.64 -8.00
N GLY A 55 -26.40 0.50 -7.44
CA GLY A 55 -25.00 0.80 -7.13
C GLY A 55 -24.14 1.30 -8.30
N ALA A 56 -24.62 1.26 -9.56
CA ALA A 56 -23.87 1.81 -10.69
C ALA A 56 -24.04 3.33 -10.81
N LYS A 57 -22.93 4.07 -10.88
CA LYS A 57 -22.92 5.53 -11.08
C LYS A 57 -23.49 5.98 -12.43
N LYS A 58 -23.55 5.08 -13.42
CA LYS A 58 -24.08 5.35 -14.77
C LYS A 58 -25.07 4.26 -15.16
N PRO A 59 -26.17 4.60 -15.85
CA PRO A 59 -27.09 3.59 -16.35
C PRO A 59 -26.37 2.70 -17.38
N SER A 60 -26.69 1.41 -17.34
CA SER A 60 -26.26 0.45 -18.34
C SER A 60 -27.20 0.51 -19.53
N PHE A 61 -26.62 0.50 -20.72
CA PHE A 61 -27.38 0.33 -21.95
C PHE A 61 -27.73 -1.13 -22.14
N LEU A 62 -28.98 -1.41 -22.43
CA LEU A 62 -29.47 -2.73 -22.79
C LEU A 62 -29.75 -2.78 -24.28
N TYR A 63 -29.41 -3.91 -24.88
CA TYR A 63 -29.55 -4.18 -26.30
C TYR A 63 -30.41 -5.42 -26.48
N ASP A 64 -31.07 -5.53 -27.62
CA ASP A 64 -31.63 -6.79 -28.05
C ASP A 64 -30.50 -7.84 -28.14
N ARG A 65 -30.70 -8.99 -27.50
CA ARG A 65 -29.68 -10.03 -27.41
C ARG A 65 -29.36 -10.64 -28.77
N ALA A 66 -30.36 -10.89 -29.61
CA ALA A 66 -30.14 -11.53 -30.90
C ALA A 66 -29.36 -10.60 -31.83
N GLU A 67 -29.78 -9.34 -31.94
CA GLU A 67 -29.11 -8.33 -32.76
C GLU A 67 -27.68 -8.05 -32.28
N LEU A 68 -27.48 -7.93 -30.96
CA LEU A 68 -26.16 -7.63 -30.41
C LEU A 68 -25.18 -8.79 -30.63
N LEU A 69 -25.63 -10.04 -30.49
CA LEU A 69 -24.79 -11.21 -30.74
C LEU A 69 -24.48 -11.39 -32.23
N ALA A 70 -25.45 -11.12 -33.11
CA ALA A 70 -25.24 -11.15 -34.57
C ALA A 70 -24.21 -10.08 -35.01
N ALA A 71 -24.36 -8.84 -34.53
CA ALA A 71 -23.40 -7.77 -34.79
C ALA A 71 -22.00 -8.10 -34.24
N ALA A 72 -21.92 -8.68 -33.03
CA ALA A 72 -20.66 -9.11 -32.47
C ALA A 72 -19.97 -10.17 -33.33
N ALA A 73 -20.70 -11.18 -33.81
CA ALA A 73 -20.15 -12.22 -34.68
C ALA A 73 -19.59 -11.64 -36.00
N GLN A 74 -20.29 -10.67 -36.58
CA GLN A 74 -19.88 -10.03 -37.84
C GLN A 74 -18.66 -9.10 -37.66
N VAL A 75 -18.63 -8.31 -36.58
CA VAL A 75 -17.62 -7.24 -36.41
C VAL A 75 -16.39 -7.72 -35.64
N LEU A 76 -16.57 -8.56 -34.61
CA LEU A 76 -15.45 -9.05 -33.80
C LEU A 76 -14.84 -10.34 -34.35
N GLY A 77 -15.54 -11.04 -35.26
CA GLY A 77 -15.18 -12.36 -35.76
C GLY A 77 -15.32 -13.44 -34.67
N PRO A 78 -14.92 -14.70 -34.96
CA PRO A 78 -14.84 -15.71 -33.90
C PRO A 78 -13.94 -15.19 -32.78
N PRO A 79 -14.24 -15.52 -31.50
CA PRO A 79 -13.38 -15.14 -30.40
C PRO A 79 -11.98 -15.59 -30.73
N ARG A 80 -11.06 -14.63 -30.94
CA ARG A 80 -9.65 -14.93 -31.20
C ARG A 80 -9.25 -15.91 -30.13
N ASP A 81 -8.89 -17.11 -30.61
CA ASP A 81 -8.77 -18.30 -29.79
C ASP A 81 -8.10 -17.92 -28.47
N ARG A 82 -8.80 -18.18 -27.36
CA ARG A 82 -8.30 -17.79 -26.04
C ARG A 82 -6.88 -18.30 -25.99
N ARG A 83 -5.91 -17.37 -25.89
CA ARG A 83 -4.46 -17.65 -25.76
C ARG A 83 -4.30 -19.02 -25.12
N PRO A 84 -3.59 -19.97 -25.76
CA PRO A 84 -3.78 -21.39 -25.46
C PRO A 84 -3.76 -21.59 -23.95
N ARG A 85 -4.82 -22.20 -23.40
CA ARG A 85 -4.95 -22.39 -21.94
C ARG A 85 -3.65 -22.99 -21.45
N TRP A 86 -3.04 -22.37 -20.45
CA TRP A 86 -1.80 -22.88 -19.88
C TRP A 86 -2.16 -24.16 -19.13
N SER A 87 -1.53 -25.29 -19.45
CA SER A 87 -1.70 -26.50 -18.67
C SER A 87 -1.17 -26.27 -17.25
N GLU A 88 -1.62 -27.10 -16.31
CA GLU A 88 -1.15 -27.01 -14.92
C GLU A 88 0.37 -27.23 -14.80
N GLU A 89 0.93 -28.05 -15.70
CA GLU A 89 2.36 -28.25 -15.83
C GLU A 89 3.07 -26.99 -16.37
N GLU A 90 2.51 -26.32 -17.39
CA GLU A 90 3.08 -25.06 -17.88
C GLU A 90 3.03 -23.96 -16.80
N LEU A 91 1.94 -23.88 -16.02
CA LEU A 91 1.82 -22.95 -14.90
C LEU A 91 2.84 -23.25 -13.79
N ARG A 92 3.09 -24.53 -13.50
CA ARG A 92 4.13 -24.96 -12.55
C ARG A 92 5.51 -24.52 -13.02
N LEU A 93 5.82 -24.71 -14.30
CA LEU A 93 7.10 -24.30 -14.90
C LEU A 93 7.31 -22.77 -14.82
N VAL A 94 6.28 -21.99 -15.12
CA VAL A 94 6.32 -20.52 -15.09
C VAL A 94 6.51 -19.97 -13.66
N ARG A 95 5.98 -20.69 -12.65
CA ARG A 95 6.12 -20.33 -11.23
C ARG A 95 7.49 -20.68 -10.65
N ASP A 96 8.27 -21.53 -11.30
CA ASP A 96 9.59 -21.90 -10.80
C ASP A 96 10.54 -20.70 -10.83
N LEU A 97 10.77 -20.10 -9.66
CA LEU A 97 11.61 -18.91 -9.48
C LEU A 97 13.08 -19.14 -9.85
N ARG A 98 13.51 -20.39 -10.01
CA ARG A 98 14.89 -20.73 -10.40
C ARG A 98 15.14 -20.58 -11.91
N LEU A 99 14.09 -20.72 -12.72
CA LEU A 99 14.21 -20.62 -14.18
C LEU A 99 14.08 -19.17 -14.63
N SER A 100 14.88 -18.75 -15.62
CA SER A 100 14.68 -17.48 -16.33
C SER A 100 13.44 -17.54 -17.25
N VAL A 101 12.96 -16.39 -17.74
CA VAL A 101 11.83 -16.35 -18.70
C VAL A 101 12.17 -17.12 -19.97
N GLU A 102 13.41 -16.98 -20.45
CA GLU A 102 13.98 -17.70 -21.61
C GLU A 102 14.01 -19.21 -21.38
N GLN A 103 14.49 -19.66 -20.21
CA GLN A 103 14.54 -21.09 -19.86
C GLN A 103 13.15 -21.73 -19.77
N VAL A 104 12.16 -20.99 -19.29
CA VAL A 104 10.77 -21.46 -19.28
C VAL A 104 10.20 -21.52 -20.70
N ALA A 105 10.51 -20.54 -21.55
CA ALA A 105 10.06 -20.53 -22.95
C ALA A 105 10.64 -21.69 -23.76
N LEU A 106 11.94 -21.99 -23.60
CA LEU A 106 12.61 -23.12 -24.26
C LEU A 106 11.98 -24.48 -23.92
N ARG A 107 11.37 -24.60 -22.75
CA ARG A 107 10.72 -25.84 -22.28
C ARG A 107 9.24 -25.92 -22.63
N LEU A 108 8.67 -24.88 -23.24
CA LEU A 108 7.26 -24.79 -23.58
C LEU A 108 7.11 -24.60 -25.09
N PRO A 109 7.01 -25.68 -25.88
CA PRO A 109 6.92 -25.58 -27.33
C PRO A 109 5.72 -24.72 -27.74
N GLY A 110 5.96 -23.73 -28.60
CA GLY A 110 4.92 -22.78 -29.06
C GLY A 110 4.65 -21.59 -28.12
N ARG A 111 5.36 -21.44 -26.98
CA ARG A 111 5.23 -20.27 -26.09
C ARG A 111 6.41 -19.33 -26.26
N SER A 112 6.15 -18.10 -26.70
CA SER A 112 7.19 -17.06 -26.76
C SER A 112 7.61 -16.58 -25.37
N GLU A 113 8.85 -16.09 -25.25
CA GLU A 113 9.35 -15.43 -24.02
C GLU A 113 8.42 -14.32 -23.54
N ARG A 114 7.84 -13.56 -24.48
CA ARG A 114 6.87 -12.50 -24.18
C ARG A 114 5.60 -13.05 -23.53
N ALA A 115 5.12 -14.21 -23.98
CA ALA A 115 3.95 -14.86 -23.38
C ALA A 115 4.25 -15.35 -21.95
N VAL A 116 5.42 -15.96 -21.74
CA VAL A 116 5.91 -16.40 -20.42
C VAL A 116 6.12 -15.22 -19.47
N GLY A 117 6.77 -14.15 -19.92
CA GLY A 117 7.04 -12.94 -19.13
C GLY A 117 5.75 -12.24 -18.68
N ASN A 118 4.77 -12.13 -19.57
CA ASN A 118 3.45 -11.60 -19.24
C ASN A 118 2.72 -12.47 -18.21
N LEU A 119 2.81 -13.80 -18.32
CA LEU A 119 2.20 -14.70 -17.35
C LEU A 119 2.88 -14.62 -15.98
N ARG A 120 4.23 -14.56 -15.91
CA ARG A 120 4.96 -14.37 -14.64
C ARG A 120 4.57 -13.07 -13.94
N SER A 121 4.44 -11.98 -14.70
CA SER A 121 3.98 -10.69 -14.17
C SER A 121 2.58 -10.79 -13.57
N ARG A 122 1.65 -11.47 -14.24
CA ARG A 122 0.29 -11.72 -13.72
C ARG A 122 0.28 -12.62 -12.48
N LEU A 123 1.16 -13.60 -12.42
CA LEU A 123 1.33 -14.50 -11.27
C LEU A 123 2.15 -13.87 -10.13
N GLY A 124 2.63 -12.63 -10.27
CA GLY A 124 3.45 -11.95 -9.25
C GLY A 124 4.87 -12.51 -9.11
N VAL A 125 5.33 -13.32 -10.06
CA VAL A 125 6.65 -13.96 -10.06
C VAL A 125 7.69 -12.95 -10.57
N ARG A 126 8.46 -12.34 -9.65
CA ARG A 126 9.56 -11.42 -10.02
C ARG A 126 10.83 -12.22 -10.27
N GLY A 127 11.26 -12.32 -11.53
CA GLY A 127 12.55 -12.92 -11.88
C GLY A 127 13.72 -12.07 -11.37
N ALA A 128 14.81 -12.72 -10.96
CA ALA A 128 16.09 -12.08 -10.70
C ALA A 128 16.59 -11.48 -12.04
N ARG A 129 16.58 -10.14 -12.17
CA ARG A 129 17.28 -9.50 -13.28
C ARG A 129 18.78 -9.69 -13.05
N ARG A 130 19.43 -10.46 -13.93
CA ARG A 130 20.89 -10.41 -14.10
C ARG A 130 21.25 -8.97 -14.46
N LYS A 131 21.99 -8.31 -13.58
CA LYS A 131 22.50 -6.96 -13.78
C LYS A 131 24.02 -7.01 -13.75
N ASP A 132 24.60 -7.82 -14.63
CA ASP A 132 26.05 -7.87 -14.87
C ASP A 132 26.30 -7.51 -16.33
N ALA A 133 26.49 -6.20 -16.57
CA ALA A 133 27.22 -5.68 -17.71
C ALA A 133 27.71 -4.27 -17.35
N ALA A 134 29.03 -4.20 -17.10
CA ALA A 134 29.96 -3.07 -17.14
C ALA A 134 29.45 -1.65 -16.81
N ALA A 135 29.86 -1.13 -15.65
CA ALA A 135 30.02 0.31 -15.39
C ALA A 135 31.31 0.52 -14.56
N PRO A 136 32.06 1.61 -14.80
CA PRO A 136 33.43 1.78 -14.34
C PRO A 136 33.53 2.06 -12.83
N ALA A 137 34.72 1.77 -12.29
CA ALA A 137 35.04 1.77 -10.87
C ALA A 137 34.74 3.12 -10.18
N ALA A 138 33.92 3.06 -9.13
CA ALA A 138 33.78 4.10 -8.12
C ALA A 138 34.66 3.77 -6.90
N PRO A 139 35.14 4.78 -6.15
CA PRO A 139 36.24 4.62 -5.20
C PRO A 139 35.87 3.76 -3.99
N THR A 140 36.86 2.98 -3.56
CA THR A 140 36.83 1.99 -2.49
C THR A 140 36.55 2.60 -1.12
N VAL A 141 35.28 2.63 -0.72
CA VAL A 141 34.85 2.66 0.69
C VAL A 141 34.31 1.27 1.05
N ARG A 142 35.19 0.28 1.26
CA ARG A 142 34.78 -1.11 1.60
C ARG A 142 35.53 -1.88 2.72
N PRO A 143 36.48 -1.34 3.52
CA PRO A 143 37.06 -2.14 4.61
C PRO A 143 36.20 -2.21 5.89
N ARG A 144 35.37 -1.20 6.20
CA ARG A 144 34.61 -1.16 7.48
C ARG A 144 33.46 -2.17 7.57
N ARG A 145 32.76 -2.45 6.47
CA ARG A 145 31.57 -3.30 6.46
C ARG A 145 31.88 -4.78 6.73
N ALA A 146 32.91 -5.32 6.08
CA ALA A 146 33.33 -6.71 6.27
C ALA A 146 33.87 -6.98 7.69
N SER A 147 34.32 -5.94 8.39
CA SER A 147 34.75 -6.02 9.78
C SER A 147 33.57 -6.05 10.76
N LEU A 148 32.49 -5.31 10.48
CA LEU A 148 31.28 -5.30 11.32
C LEU A 148 30.45 -6.58 11.17
N GLU A 149 30.31 -7.10 9.94
CA GLU A 149 29.63 -8.38 9.69
C GLU A 149 30.35 -9.54 10.39
N ARG A 150 31.69 -9.57 10.33
CA ARG A 150 32.50 -10.56 11.07
C ARG A 150 32.37 -10.41 12.59
N ALA A 151 32.41 -9.19 13.11
CA ALA A 151 32.24 -8.94 14.54
C ALA A 151 30.83 -9.36 15.03
N ALA A 152 29.78 -9.10 14.25
CA ALA A 152 28.42 -9.51 14.57
C ALA A 152 28.27 -11.04 14.66
N TRP A 153 28.88 -11.78 13.74
CA TRP A 153 28.88 -13.25 13.78
C TRP A 153 29.66 -13.83 14.96
N VAL A 154 30.80 -13.23 15.30
CA VAL A 154 31.59 -13.56 16.51
C VAL A 154 30.73 -13.41 17.77
N ILE A 155 29.92 -12.34 17.85
CA ILE A 155 29.02 -12.09 18.98
C ILE A 155 27.86 -13.09 19.03
N VAL A 156 27.23 -13.39 17.88
CA VAL A 156 26.14 -14.37 17.80
C VAL A 156 26.60 -15.74 18.27
N ARG A 157 27.79 -16.20 17.84
CA ARG A 157 28.36 -17.48 18.28
C ARG A 157 28.68 -17.47 19.78
N ALA A 158 29.24 -16.37 20.29
CA ALA A 158 29.52 -16.24 21.72
C ALA A 158 28.23 -16.27 22.57
N GLN A 159 27.13 -15.66 22.09
CA GLN A 159 25.81 -15.71 22.75
C GLN A 159 25.18 -17.11 22.70
N ALA A 160 25.46 -17.89 21.66
CA ALA A 160 25.05 -19.28 21.55
C ALA A 160 25.90 -20.24 22.43
N GLY A 161 26.79 -19.70 23.27
CA GLY A 161 27.63 -20.50 24.18
C GLY A 161 28.82 -21.17 23.50
N VAL A 162 29.13 -20.84 22.25
CA VAL A 162 30.26 -21.42 21.52
C VAL A 162 31.57 -20.99 22.19
N PRO A 163 32.49 -21.93 22.50
CA PRO A 163 33.76 -21.61 23.12
C PRO A 163 34.55 -20.59 22.29
N ARG A 164 35.14 -19.58 22.95
CA ARG A 164 35.88 -18.50 22.26
C ARG A 164 36.99 -19.02 21.34
N GLY A 165 37.59 -20.18 21.65
CA GLY A 165 38.60 -20.82 20.82
C GLY A 165 38.06 -21.32 19.47
N GLU A 166 36.84 -21.86 19.45
CA GLU A 166 36.18 -22.32 18.23
C GLU A 166 35.81 -21.13 17.34
N ILE A 167 35.28 -20.06 17.95
CA ILE A 167 35.00 -18.80 17.25
C ILE A 167 36.29 -18.19 16.68
N ALA A 168 37.40 -18.22 17.43
CA ALA A 168 38.68 -17.71 16.97
C ALA A 168 39.16 -18.42 15.69
N SER A 169 39.04 -19.76 15.68
CA SER A 169 39.40 -20.61 14.54
C SER A 169 38.49 -20.36 13.33
N GLU A 170 37.17 -20.34 13.54
CA GLU A 170 36.16 -20.15 12.51
C GLU A 170 36.32 -18.83 11.75
N PHE A 171 36.66 -17.75 12.46
CA PHE A 171 36.77 -16.40 11.89
C PHE A 171 38.21 -15.96 11.60
N GLY A 172 39.22 -16.81 11.84
CA GLY A 172 40.63 -16.49 11.64
C GLY A 172 41.12 -15.31 12.48
N ILE A 173 40.68 -15.21 13.73
CA ILE A 173 41.06 -14.13 14.67
C ILE A 173 41.58 -14.70 16.00
N SER A 174 42.32 -13.91 16.78
CA SER A 174 42.84 -14.39 18.08
C SER A 174 41.74 -14.49 19.15
N ARG A 175 41.91 -15.40 20.12
CA ARG A 175 41.00 -15.51 21.30
C ARG A 175 40.90 -14.19 22.09
N SER A 176 41.99 -13.43 22.13
CA SER A 176 42.02 -12.08 22.73
C SER A 176 41.14 -11.10 21.94
N ARG A 177 41.19 -11.13 20.59
CA ARG A 177 40.32 -10.32 19.74
C ARG A 177 38.85 -10.70 19.87
N VAL A 178 38.52 -11.99 19.98
CA VAL A 178 37.16 -12.45 20.32
C VAL A 178 36.72 -11.85 21.66
N SER A 179 37.59 -11.89 22.67
CA SER A 179 37.30 -11.34 24.00
C SER A 179 37.12 -9.82 23.97
N GLN A 180 37.92 -9.08 23.21
CA GLN A 180 37.77 -7.64 23.00
C GLN A 180 36.47 -7.28 22.28
N ILE A 181 36.10 -8.04 21.23
CA ILE A 181 34.83 -7.87 20.51
C ILE A 181 33.63 -8.14 21.45
N VAL A 182 33.77 -9.09 22.38
CA VAL A 182 32.75 -9.41 23.38
C VAL A 182 32.72 -8.40 24.55
N ALA A 183 33.86 -7.81 24.90
CA ALA A 183 34.03 -6.90 26.04
C ALA A 183 33.74 -5.43 25.73
N GLY A 184 33.89 -4.97 24.48
CA GLY A 184 33.77 -3.57 24.06
C GLY A 184 32.37 -2.95 24.09
N GLY A 185 31.45 -3.46 24.92
CA GLY A 185 30.03 -3.11 24.91
C GLY A 185 29.30 -3.90 23.83
N ARG A 186 28.38 -4.77 24.26
CA ARG A 186 27.64 -5.67 23.37
C ARG A 186 26.75 -4.83 22.43
N PRO A 187 26.96 -4.81 21.10
CA PRO A 187 25.93 -4.30 20.20
C PRO A 187 24.69 -5.16 20.40
N VAL A 188 23.62 -4.55 20.91
CA VAL A 188 22.38 -5.27 21.19
C VAL A 188 21.71 -5.55 19.85
N LEU A 189 21.73 -6.82 19.44
CA LEU A 189 21.03 -7.27 18.25
C LEU A 189 19.54 -7.43 18.56
N VAL A 190 18.72 -6.66 17.86
CA VAL A 190 17.27 -6.63 18.03
C VAL A 190 16.57 -6.99 16.72
N THR A 191 15.46 -7.71 16.84
CA THR A 191 14.49 -7.83 15.76
C THR A 191 13.80 -6.50 15.51
N ARG A 192 13.15 -6.34 14.35
CA ARG A 192 12.35 -5.14 14.06
C ARG A 192 11.24 -4.91 15.08
N ALA A 193 10.71 -5.97 15.69
CA ALA A 193 9.65 -5.85 16.69
C ALA A 193 10.19 -5.29 18.01
N GLU A 194 11.31 -5.85 18.49
CA GLU A 194 12.03 -5.36 19.68
C GLU A 194 12.51 -3.91 19.47
N ALA A 195 13.08 -3.60 18.30
CA ALA A 195 13.47 -2.25 17.92
C ALA A 195 12.30 -1.26 17.90
N ALA A 196 11.13 -1.68 17.40
CA ALA A 196 9.97 -0.80 17.35
C ALA A 196 9.50 -0.43 18.77
N ALA A 197 9.47 -1.39 19.69
CA ALA A 197 9.15 -1.14 21.10
C ALA A 197 10.15 -0.15 21.72
N GLU A 198 11.44 -0.39 21.53
CA GLU A 198 12.52 0.45 22.07
C GLU A 198 12.50 1.89 21.53
N LEU A 199 12.18 2.05 20.25
CA LEU A 199 12.16 3.36 19.57
C LEU A 199 10.80 4.08 19.66
N GLY A 200 9.81 3.51 20.37
CA GLY A 200 8.47 4.12 20.50
C GLY A 200 7.62 4.10 19.22
N TYR A 201 7.90 3.18 18.30
CA TYR A 201 7.10 2.97 17.08
C TYR A 201 6.19 1.75 17.19
N SER A 202 5.11 1.71 16.39
CA SER A 202 4.48 0.42 16.06
C SER A 202 5.37 -0.37 15.09
N VAL A 203 5.35 -1.70 15.15
CA VAL A 203 6.13 -2.57 14.23
C VAL A 203 5.84 -2.23 12.76
N SER A 204 4.57 -2.00 12.42
CA SER A 204 4.15 -1.60 11.07
C SER A 204 4.62 -0.20 10.69
N SER A 205 4.62 0.75 11.63
CA SER A 205 5.14 2.11 11.41
C SER A 205 6.63 2.08 11.13
N LEU A 206 7.41 1.36 11.95
CA LEU A 206 8.85 1.22 11.75
C LEU A 206 9.15 0.53 10.42
N ALA A 207 8.46 -0.57 10.10
CA ALA A 207 8.59 -1.25 8.81
C ALA A 207 8.29 -0.33 7.62
N THR A 208 7.24 0.49 7.72
CA THR A 208 6.87 1.46 6.69
C THR A 208 7.94 2.53 6.53
N LEU A 209 8.49 3.06 7.63
CA LEU A 209 9.57 4.05 7.60
C LEU A 209 10.86 3.47 6.99
N MET A 210 11.24 2.25 7.38
CA MET A 210 12.41 1.54 6.84
C MET A 210 12.27 1.29 5.34
N ASN A 211 11.10 0.84 4.88
CA ASN A 211 10.85 0.58 3.46
C ASN A 211 10.77 1.87 2.64
N ARG A 212 10.27 2.96 3.22
CA ARG A 212 10.12 4.24 2.54
C ARG A 212 11.45 4.98 2.39
N HIS A 213 12.39 4.76 3.31
CA HIS A 213 13.68 5.43 3.38
C HIS A 213 14.84 4.42 3.54
N PRO A 214 15.01 3.45 2.63
CA PRO A 214 16.00 2.39 2.79
C PRO A 214 17.45 2.90 2.93
N GLU A 215 17.74 4.10 2.41
CA GLU A 215 19.03 4.79 2.54
C GLU A 215 19.33 5.28 3.96
N ARG A 216 18.30 5.52 4.76
CA ARG A 216 18.41 6.08 6.12
C ARG A 216 18.63 4.98 7.17
N TRP A 217 18.09 3.79 6.94
CA TRP A 217 18.03 2.73 7.95
C TRP A 217 19.12 1.69 7.71
N PRO A 218 19.76 1.17 8.77
CA PRO A 218 20.77 0.13 8.63
C PRO A 218 20.16 -1.13 8.02
N THR A 219 20.94 -1.80 7.17
CA THR A 219 20.60 -3.13 6.66
C THR A 219 20.68 -4.15 7.79
N PRO A 220 19.84 -5.20 7.80
CA PRO A 220 19.94 -6.24 8.81
C PRO A 220 21.31 -6.93 8.74
N VAL A 221 21.95 -7.08 9.90
CA VAL A 221 23.30 -7.66 10.05
C VAL A 221 23.28 -9.18 10.20
N ALA A 222 22.16 -9.73 10.65
CA ALA A 222 21.98 -11.15 10.84
C ALA A 222 20.52 -11.55 10.67
N HIS A 223 20.25 -12.85 10.74
CA HIS A 223 18.91 -13.39 10.85
C HIS A 223 18.90 -14.58 11.79
N ARG A 224 17.82 -14.75 12.57
CA ARG A 224 17.56 -15.93 13.39
C ARG A 224 16.38 -16.72 12.84
N PRO A 225 16.33 -18.05 13.01
CA PRO A 225 15.11 -18.82 12.76
C PRO A 225 13.94 -18.20 13.53
N ALA A 226 12.77 -18.09 12.90
CA ALA A 226 11.57 -17.70 13.62
C ALA A 226 11.21 -18.79 14.65
N GLY A 227 10.83 -18.39 15.87
CA GLY A 227 10.52 -19.34 16.96
C GLY A 227 9.36 -20.29 16.66
N ASN A 228 8.59 -20.05 15.59
CA ASN A 228 7.53 -20.91 15.10
C ASN A 228 8.00 -21.96 14.06
N GLY A 229 9.32 -22.08 13.82
CA GLY A 229 9.90 -22.97 12.82
C GLY A 229 9.62 -22.58 11.36
N ARG A 230 8.92 -21.47 11.12
CA ARG A 230 8.55 -20.99 9.77
C ARG A 230 9.12 -19.61 9.52
N GLY A 231 10.31 -19.59 8.90
CA GLY A 231 10.92 -18.40 8.33
C GLY A 231 12.14 -17.88 9.08
N ARG A 232 12.60 -16.70 8.66
CA ARG A 232 13.78 -16.01 9.20
C ARG A 232 13.36 -14.64 9.72
N VAL A 233 13.79 -14.29 10.93
CA VAL A 233 13.63 -12.96 11.50
C VAL A 233 14.96 -12.24 11.39
N TYR A 234 14.96 -11.10 10.70
CA TYR A 234 16.14 -10.26 10.56
C TYR A 234 16.50 -9.57 11.88
N LEU A 235 17.80 -9.35 12.09
CA LEU A 235 18.37 -8.71 13.26
C LEU A 235 19.16 -7.47 12.85
N TRP A 236 19.06 -6.42 13.66
CA TRP A 236 19.71 -5.13 13.48
C TRP A 236 20.48 -4.75 14.74
N VAL A 237 21.51 -3.93 14.58
CA VAL A 237 22.20 -3.32 15.72
C VAL A 237 21.34 -2.18 16.26
N LEU A 238 20.94 -2.26 17.53
CA LEU A 238 20.02 -1.29 18.15
C LEU A 238 20.55 0.15 18.11
N ASP A 239 21.84 0.35 18.35
CA ASP A 239 22.42 1.70 18.38
C ASP A 239 22.46 2.33 16.97
N GLU A 240 22.68 1.53 15.92
CA GLU A 240 22.54 2.01 14.54
C GLU A 240 21.09 2.40 14.22
N LEU A 241 20.12 1.64 14.76
CA LEU A 241 18.70 1.97 14.63
C LEU A 241 18.32 3.24 15.41
N ARG A 242 18.86 3.45 16.62
CA ARG A 242 18.66 4.68 17.41
C ARG A 242 19.26 5.89 16.69
N ALA A 243 20.49 5.76 16.19
CA ALA A 243 21.15 6.80 15.40
C ALA A 243 20.35 7.14 14.13
N ALA A 244 19.84 6.13 13.41
CA ALA A 244 19.01 6.31 12.22
C ALA A 244 17.63 6.91 12.55
N ALA A 245 17.02 6.54 13.68
CA ALA A 245 15.77 7.11 14.13
C ALA A 245 15.92 8.61 14.44
N GLY A 246 17.06 9.03 14.99
CA GLY A 246 17.28 10.38 15.50
C GLY A 246 16.57 10.61 16.84
N VAL A 247 16.75 11.79 17.44
CA VAL A 247 15.96 12.21 18.63
C VAL A 247 14.52 12.47 18.16
N VAL A 248 13.69 11.43 18.19
CA VAL A 248 12.29 11.53 17.80
C VAL A 248 11.47 11.78 19.06
N GLU A 249 11.31 13.05 19.41
CA GLU A 249 10.26 13.49 20.34
C GLU A 249 8.84 13.30 19.78
N ALA A 250 8.72 12.84 18.53
CA ALA A 250 7.43 12.57 17.93
C ALA A 250 6.84 11.26 18.48
N ARG A 251 6.23 11.36 19.68
CA ARG A 251 4.99 10.62 19.95
C ARG A 251 4.13 10.77 18.71
N SER A 252 4.06 9.71 17.90
CA SER A 252 3.24 9.73 16.70
C SER A 252 1.79 9.78 17.17
N THR A 253 1.28 10.98 17.38
CA THR A 253 -0.15 11.22 17.54
C THR A 253 -0.76 10.72 16.25
N ARG A 254 -1.41 9.55 16.34
CA ARG A 254 -2.07 8.91 15.22
C ARG A 254 -3.03 9.94 14.62
N ILE A 255 -2.74 10.38 13.40
CA ILE A 255 -3.58 11.34 12.68
C ILE A 255 -4.95 10.66 12.53
N GLY A 256 -5.96 11.20 13.22
CA GLY A 256 -7.30 10.59 13.38
C GLY A 256 -7.70 10.27 14.83
N ALA A 257 -6.79 10.38 15.80
CA ALA A 257 -7.14 10.22 17.21
C ALA A 257 -8.02 11.35 17.77
N GLY A 258 -8.10 12.50 17.08
CA GLY A 258 -8.92 13.66 17.48
C GLY A 258 -10.20 13.87 16.66
N SER A 259 -10.64 12.90 15.84
CA SER A 259 -12.02 12.91 15.32
C SER A 259 -12.98 12.23 16.29
N THR A 260 -12.82 12.51 17.57
CA THR A 260 -13.62 11.92 18.62
C THR A 260 -14.78 12.86 18.90
N VAL A 261 -15.99 12.30 18.95
CA VAL A 261 -17.21 13.04 19.30
C VAL A 261 -17.29 13.20 20.83
N SER A 262 -16.19 12.93 21.54
CA SER A 262 -16.09 13.10 22.96
C SER A 262 -16.03 14.60 23.28
N ASP A 263 -16.73 15.02 24.32
CA ASP A 263 -16.61 16.36 24.88
C ASP A 263 -15.32 16.53 25.72
N GLY A 264 -15.16 17.68 26.37
CA GLY A 264 -14.01 17.98 27.23
C GLY A 264 -13.84 17.02 28.42
N ASP A 265 -14.93 16.35 28.83
CA ASP A 265 -14.93 15.35 29.91
C ASP A 265 -14.62 13.93 29.39
N GLY A 266 -14.36 13.80 28.09
CA GLY A 266 -14.02 12.54 27.45
C GLY A 266 -15.22 11.60 27.30
N LEU A 267 -16.46 12.09 27.42
CA LEU A 267 -17.68 11.32 27.20
C LEU A 267 -18.39 11.76 25.93
N ILE A 268 -19.23 10.90 25.36
CA ILE A 268 -19.94 11.20 24.12
C ILE A 268 -21.39 11.55 24.44
N PRO A 269 -21.87 12.77 24.09
CA PRO A 269 -23.28 13.12 24.23
C PRO A 269 -24.14 12.37 23.21
N CYS A 270 -25.29 11.86 23.65
CA CYS A 270 -26.33 11.36 22.75
C CYS A 270 -27.17 12.55 22.26
N LEU A 271 -27.26 12.74 20.95
CA LEU A 271 -27.96 13.86 20.30
C LEU A 271 -29.48 13.68 20.28
N GLU A 272 -29.98 12.46 20.54
CA GLU A 272 -31.42 12.16 20.59
C GLU A 272 -32.00 12.21 22.01
N CYS A 273 -31.15 12.11 23.03
CA CYS A 273 -31.62 12.05 24.42
C CYS A 273 -32.02 13.40 25.01
N GLY A 274 -31.78 14.53 24.35
CA GLY A 274 -32.18 15.88 24.78
C GLY A 274 -31.48 16.43 26.04
N ASP A 275 -31.34 15.62 27.09
CA ASP A 275 -30.90 16.02 28.43
C ASP A 275 -29.37 16.11 28.59
N GLY A 276 -28.63 16.20 27.49
CA GLY A 276 -27.16 16.17 27.54
C GLY A 276 -26.60 14.90 28.18
N ARG A 277 -27.30 13.75 28.07
CA ARG A 277 -26.81 12.46 28.58
C ARG A 277 -25.55 12.05 27.83
N ARG A 278 -24.54 11.65 28.59
CA ARG A 278 -23.20 11.34 28.08
C ARG A 278 -22.83 9.90 28.39
N PHE A 279 -22.16 9.25 27.43
CA PHE A 279 -21.87 7.83 27.50
C PHE A 279 -20.41 7.53 27.17
N ARG A 280 -19.87 6.51 27.84
CA ARG A 280 -18.57 5.91 27.48
C ARG A 280 -18.67 5.06 26.20
N HIS A 281 -19.83 4.44 25.99
CA HIS A 281 -20.13 3.62 24.82
C HIS A 281 -21.50 4.01 24.28
N LEU A 282 -21.52 4.96 23.34
CA LEU A 282 -22.78 5.43 22.76
C LEU A 282 -23.46 4.31 21.95
N GLY A 283 -22.70 3.45 21.25
CA GLY A 283 -23.27 2.35 20.45
C GLY A 283 -24.22 1.42 21.22
N THR A 284 -23.86 1.01 22.45
CA THR A 284 -24.73 0.16 23.29
C THR A 284 -26.00 0.89 23.71
N HIS A 285 -25.88 2.19 24.00
CA HIS A 285 -27.02 3.01 24.35
C HIS A 285 -27.98 3.18 23.16
N LEU A 286 -27.46 3.46 21.95
CA LEU A 286 -28.27 3.60 20.74
C LEU A 286 -29.11 2.35 20.45
N SER A 287 -28.50 1.18 20.53
CA SER A 287 -29.22 -0.09 20.30
C SER A 287 -30.33 -0.34 21.33
N ARG A 288 -30.16 0.11 22.58
CA ARG A 288 -31.11 -0.19 23.67
C ARG A 288 -32.20 0.86 23.83
N ALA A 289 -31.85 2.14 23.68
CA ALA A 289 -32.74 3.26 23.94
C ALA A 289 -33.45 3.76 22.68
N HIS A 290 -32.76 3.71 21.53
CA HIS A 290 -33.24 4.31 20.28
C HIS A 290 -33.56 3.27 19.20
N GLY A 291 -33.15 2.01 19.39
CA GLY A 291 -33.37 0.94 18.41
C GLY A 291 -32.63 1.14 17.08
N VAL A 292 -31.70 2.09 17.02
CA VAL A 292 -30.92 2.40 15.81
C VAL A 292 -29.51 1.82 15.89
N THR A 293 -28.98 1.48 14.72
CA THR A 293 -27.58 1.07 14.58
C THR A 293 -26.65 2.28 14.62
N ALA A 294 -25.38 2.02 14.92
CA ALA A 294 -24.34 3.06 14.87
C ALA A 294 -24.17 3.67 13.47
N ALA A 295 -24.53 2.97 12.39
CA ALA A 295 -24.43 3.49 11.04
C ALA A 295 -25.58 4.48 10.76
N GLU A 296 -26.81 4.09 11.09
CA GLU A 296 -28.01 4.92 10.95
C GLU A 296 -27.88 6.20 11.78
N TYR A 297 -27.46 6.08 13.05
CA TYR A 297 -27.26 7.23 13.90
C TYR A 297 -26.23 8.22 13.33
N ARG A 298 -25.11 7.72 12.79
CA ARG A 298 -24.14 8.62 12.15
C ARG A 298 -24.71 9.32 10.93
N ALA A 299 -25.48 8.60 10.09
CA ALA A 299 -26.12 9.19 8.93
C ALA A 299 -27.15 10.26 9.32
N ALA A 300 -28.00 9.96 10.30
CA ALA A 300 -29.05 10.86 10.79
C ALA A 300 -28.48 12.17 11.36
N HIS A 301 -27.36 12.10 12.07
CA HIS A 301 -26.74 13.25 12.73
C HIS A 301 -25.55 13.85 11.95
N GLY A 302 -25.34 13.44 10.69
CA GLY A 302 -24.24 13.93 9.87
C GLY A 302 -22.87 13.72 10.49
N LEU A 303 -22.65 12.60 11.20
CA LEU A 303 -21.37 12.23 11.77
C LEU A 303 -20.53 11.44 10.75
N PRO A 304 -19.20 11.59 10.74
CA PRO A 304 -18.34 10.82 9.84
C PRO A 304 -18.55 9.31 10.03
N ALA A 305 -18.62 8.53 8.95
CA ALA A 305 -18.80 7.07 9.02
C ALA A 305 -17.75 6.37 9.93
N THR A 306 -16.54 6.94 10.02
CA THR A 306 -15.44 6.44 10.85
C THR A 306 -15.40 7.03 12.26
N ALA A 307 -16.34 7.89 12.63
CA ALA A 307 -16.42 8.47 13.96
C ALA A 307 -16.63 7.38 15.01
N ALA A 308 -15.77 7.36 16.02
CA ALA A 308 -15.89 6.41 17.12
C ALA A 308 -17.07 6.82 18.01
N LEU A 309 -18.03 5.91 18.20
CA LEU A 309 -19.13 6.06 19.15
C LEU A 309 -18.74 5.45 20.51
N ALA A 310 -17.47 5.59 20.87
CA ALA A 310 -16.90 5.17 22.15
C ALA A 310 -15.92 6.26 22.62
N ALA A 311 -16.03 6.62 23.90
CA ALA A 311 -15.19 7.60 24.57
C ALA A 311 -13.71 7.28 24.40
N ASP A 312 -12.86 8.31 24.44
CA ASP A 312 -11.43 8.14 24.18
C ASP A 312 -10.73 7.24 25.20
N VAL A 313 -10.98 7.47 26.49
CA VAL A 313 -10.44 6.65 27.57
C VAL A 313 -10.81 5.18 27.37
N THR A 314 -12.07 4.94 27.00
CA THR A 314 -12.59 3.61 26.73
C THR A 314 -11.93 2.97 25.51
N ARG A 315 -11.77 3.73 24.43
CA ARG A 315 -11.10 3.27 23.21
C ARG A 315 -9.63 2.95 23.45
N LEU A 316 -8.93 3.77 24.23
CA LEU A 316 -7.54 3.53 24.63
C LEU A 316 -7.42 2.27 25.48
N ARG A 317 -8.28 2.12 26.49
CA ARG A 317 -8.32 0.92 27.33
C ARG A 317 -8.64 -0.35 26.52
N SER A 318 -9.61 -0.30 25.61
CA SER A 318 -9.91 -1.44 24.73
C SER A 318 -8.73 -1.79 23.81
N GLN A 319 -7.98 -0.79 23.33
CA GLN A 319 -6.77 -1.04 22.55
C GLN A 319 -5.68 -1.69 23.39
N GLU A 320 -5.49 -1.25 24.63
CA GLU A 320 -4.51 -1.80 25.57
C GLU A 320 -4.83 -3.26 25.90
N ILE A 321 -6.06 -3.56 26.32
CA ILE A 321 -6.54 -4.93 26.54
C ILE A 321 -6.35 -5.78 25.27
N GLY A 322 -6.66 -5.22 24.10
CA GLY A 322 -6.43 -5.91 22.83
C GLY A 322 -4.95 -6.26 22.59
N ARG A 323 -4.02 -5.38 22.98
CA ARG A 323 -2.57 -5.64 22.90
C ARG A 323 -2.13 -6.69 23.91
N GLU A 324 -2.61 -6.62 25.14
CA GLU A 324 -2.31 -7.60 26.20
C GLU A 324 -2.75 -9.00 25.77
N ARG A 325 -4.01 -9.15 25.32
CA ARG A 325 -4.54 -10.42 24.79
C ARG A 325 -3.77 -10.92 23.57
N HIS A 326 -3.36 -10.01 22.70
CA HIS A 326 -2.52 -10.37 21.55
C HIS A 326 -1.15 -10.88 22.01
N ALA A 327 -0.51 -10.21 22.98
CA ALA A 327 0.77 -10.61 23.53
C ALA A 327 0.68 -11.95 24.28
N ALA A 328 -0.43 -12.21 24.98
CA ALA A 328 -0.74 -13.47 25.65
C ALA A 328 -1.13 -14.61 24.67
N GLY A 329 -1.29 -14.33 23.38
CA GLY A 329 -1.67 -15.33 22.37
C GLY A 329 -3.14 -15.76 22.39
N GLU A 330 -3.98 -15.12 23.21
CA GLU A 330 -5.42 -15.44 23.38
C GLU A 330 -6.24 -15.19 22.11
N LEU A 331 -5.72 -14.36 21.20
CA LEU A 331 -6.35 -14.07 19.91
C LEU A 331 -6.08 -15.13 18.83
N GLY A 332 -5.60 -16.32 19.21
CA GLY A 332 -5.35 -17.43 18.30
C GLY A 332 -6.59 -17.84 17.47
N HIS A 333 -7.78 -17.74 18.07
CA HIS A 333 -9.06 -18.01 17.41
C HIS A 333 -9.37 -17.00 16.28
N LEU A 334 -8.70 -15.85 16.23
CA LEU A 334 -8.87 -14.86 15.16
C LEU A 334 -8.03 -15.17 13.91
N LYS A 335 -7.09 -16.12 13.97
CA LYS A 335 -6.20 -16.46 12.84
C LYS A 335 -6.91 -16.72 11.50
N PRO A 336 -8.06 -17.44 11.45
CA PRO A 336 -8.78 -17.65 10.19
C PRO A 336 -9.22 -16.34 9.51
N TRP A 337 -9.45 -15.29 10.30
CA TRP A 337 -9.93 -13.99 9.83
C TRP A 337 -8.79 -13.03 9.42
N GLN A 338 -7.53 -13.41 9.65
CA GLN A 338 -6.35 -12.59 9.34
C GLN A 338 -5.79 -12.85 7.93
N GLY A 339 -6.41 -13.76 7.16
CA GLY A 339 -6.03 -14.03 5.77
C GLY A 339 -6.21 -12.79 4.87
N PRO A 340 -5.31 -12.58 3.88
CA PRO A 340 -5.37 -11.40 3.02
C PRO A 340 -6.66 -11.32 2.20
N GLU A 341 -7.27 -12.45 1.84
CA GLU A 341 -8.58 -12.52 1.18
C GLU A 341 -9.68 -11.96 2.08
N ARG A 342 -9.76 -12.45 3.32
CA ARG A 342 -10.78 -12.01 4.28
C ARG A 342 -10.61 -10.54 4.66
N LEU A 343 -9.38 -10.08 4.82
CA LEU A 343 -9.09 -8.66 5.06
C LEU A 343 -9.51 -7.78 3.87
N ARG A 344 -9.38 -8.24 2.62
CA ARG A 344 -9.90 -7.52 1.45
C ARG A 344 -11.42 -7.46 1.46
N GLU A 345 -12.09 -8.59 1.71
CA GLU A 345 -13.56 -8.65 1.83
C GLU A 345 -14.07 -7.68 2.90
N MET A 346 -13.45 -7.68 4.09
CA MET A 346 -13.80 -6.76 5.17
C MET A 346 -13.46 -5.29 4.85
N ALA A 347 -12.44 -5.04 4.03
CA ALA A 347 -12.03 -3.69 3.68
C ALA A 347 -13.00 -3.00 2.71
N VAL A 348 -13.65 -3.75 1.80
CA VAL A 348 -14.53 -3.16 0.76
C VAL A 348 -15.64 -2.30 1.37
N PRO A 349 -16.48 -2.79 2.31
CA PRO A 349 -17.52 -1.98 2.93
C PRO A 349 -16.96 -0.74 3.64
N GLY A 350 -15.82 -0.88 4.31
CA GLY A 350 -15.16 0.25 5.00
C GLY A 350 -14.64 1.32 4.04
N ILE A 351 -14.11 0.90 2.87
CA ILE A 351 -13.66 1.80 1.81
C ILE A 351 -14.85 2.55 1.23
N ASP A 352 -15.95 1.86 0.94
CA ASP A 352 -17.15 2.46 0.34
C ASP A 352 -17.81 3.48 1.30
N ALA A 353 -17.98 3.12 2.57
CA ALA A 353 -18.47 4.03 3.60
C ALA A 353 -17.56 5.26 3.78
N SER A 354 -16.23 5.04 3.75
CA SER A 354 -15.26 6.14 3.81
C SER A 354 -15.26 7.02 2.57
N ALA A 355 -15.58 6.46 1.39
CA ALA A 355 -15.67 7.21 0.14
C ALA A 355 -16.91 8.10 0.12
N GLY A 356 -18.06 7.62 0.63
CA GLY A 356 -19.29 8.41 0.77
C GLY A 356 -19.10 9.66 1.62
N SER A 357 -18.55 9.48 2.82
CA SER A 357 -18.33 10.58 3.78
C SER A 357 -17.17 11.52 3.43
N ARG A 358 -16.26 11.14 2.53
CA ARG A 358 -15.05 11.94 2.21
C ARG A 358 -15.37 13.35 1.69
N ASN A 359 -16.53 13.52 1.06
CA ASN A 359 -16.92 14.79 0.45
C ASN A 359 -17.73 15.70 1.37
N GLU A 360 -18.17 15.20 2.53
CA GLU A 360 -18.93 15.99 3.50
C GLU A 360 -18.07 17.13 4.06
N GLN A 361 -18.66 18.32 4.18
CA GLN A 361 -17.94 19.54 4.57
C GLN A 361 -17.27 19.40 5.94
N HIS A 362 -17.98 18.84 6.92
CA HIS A 362 -17.45 18.66 8.27
C HIS A 362 -16.30 17.62 8.30
N VAL A 363 -16.36 16.56 7.48
CA VAL A 363 -15.26 15.60 7.32
C VAL A 363 -14.03 16.27 6.73
N ARG A 364 -14.22 17.15 5.72
CA ARG A 364 -13.12 17.93 5.13
C ARG A 364 -12.53 18.91 6.15
N ALA A 365 -13.37 19.64 6.88
CA ALA A 365 -12.94 20.57 7.92
C ALA A 365 -12.11 19.85 9.00
N ASN A 366 -12.58 18.70 9.49
CA ASN A 366 -11.84 17.89 10.47
C ASN A 366 -10.51 17.33 9.92
N ARG A 367 -10.45 16.97 8.64
CA ARG A 367 -9.21 16.47 8.01
C ARG A 367 -8.22 17.58 7.65
N ARG A 368 -8.70 18.81 7.45
CA ARG A 368 -7.91 19.94 6.94
C ARG A 368 -6.65 20.21 7.77
N PRO A 369 -6.68 20.32 9.12
CA PRO A 369 -5.45 20.55 9.90
C PRO A 369 -4.41 19.44 9.71
N GLY A 370 -4.85 18.18 9.65
CA GLY A 370 -3.99 17.04 9.41
C GLY A 370 -3.39 17.05 8.00
N GLN A 371 -4.19 17.40 7.00
CA GLN A 371 -3.75 17.56 5.60
C GLN A 371 -2.76 18.72 5.45
N GLU A 372 -3.04 19.87 6.05
CA GLU A 372 -2.14 21.04 6.03
C GLU A 372 -0.80 20.70 6.67
N ARG A 373 -0.80 20.03 7.83
CA ARG A 373 0.44 19.53 8.47
C ARG A 373 1.18 18.56 7.56
N ALA A 374 0.47 17.63 6.92
CA ALA A 374 1.08 16.66 6.00
C ALA A 374 1.68 17.34 4.76
N VAL A 375 0.97 18.31 4.17
CA VAL A 375 1.43 19.10 3.02
C VAL A 375 2.65 19.92 3.41
N ARG A 376 2.64 20.62 4.55
CA ARG A 376 3.79 21.37 5.06
C ARG A 376 5.02 20.47 5.22
N ARG A 377 4.86 19.29 5.83
CA ARG A 377 5.96 18.31 5.97
C ARG A 377 6.45 17.79 4.62
N MET A 378 5.56 17.50 3.69
CA MET A 378 5.91 17.03 2.34
C MET A 378 6.68 18.10 1.56
N VAL A 379 6.22 19.36 1.63
CA VAL A 379 6.89 20.50 0.99
C VAL A 379 8.27 20.72 1.61
N ALA A 380 8.38 20.76 2.94
CA ALA A 380 9.66 20.90 3.64
C ALA A 380 10.65 19.78 3.27
N ALA A 381 10.20 18.52 3.25
CA ALA A 381 11.05 17.40 2.84
C ALA A 381 11.48 17.49 1.36
N ARG A 382 10.60 17.99 0.49
CA ARG A 382 10.93 18.23 -0.92
C ARG A 382 11.97 19.34 -1.07
N VAL A 383 11.81 20.45 -0.34
CA VAL A 383 12.77 21.57 -0.33
C VAL A 383 14.13 21.09 0.15
N ALA A 384 14.19 20.42 1.30
CA ALA A 384 15.44 19.87 1.84
C ALA A 384 16.16 18.94 0.85
N LYS A 385 15.41 18.14 0.08
CA LYS A 385 16.00 17.28 -0.96
C LYS A 385 16.59 18.08 -2.13
N LEU A 386 15.95 19.19 -2.51
CA LEU A 386 16.47 20.06 -3.57
C LEU A 386 17.68 20.86 -3.08
N ASP A 387 17.66 21.33 -1.83
CA ASP A 387 18.82 21.99 -1.21
C ASP A 387 20.01 21.05 -1.09
N GLU A 388 19.77 19.77 -0.75
CA GLU A 388 20.82 18.75 -0.77
C GLU A 388 21.41 18.55 -2.18
N ALA A 389 20.58 18.52 -3.23
CA ALA A 389 21.07 18.43 -4.60
C ALA A 389 21.92 19.65 -4.99
N ALA A 390 21.48 20.86 -4.61
CA ALA A 390 22.23 22.09 -4.84
C ALA A 390 23.57 22.10 -4.08
N ARG A 391 23.58 21.65 -2.82
CA ARG A 391 24.81 21.48 -2.02
C ARG A 391 25.78 20.49 -2.65
N GLN A 392 25.29 19.39 -3.20
CA GLN A 392 26.12 18.43 -3.94
C GLN A 392 26.73 19.03 -5.22
N ALA A 393 26.09 20.04 -5.79
CA ALA A 393 26.58 20.80 -6.93
C ALA A 393 27.48 22.00 -6.55
N GLY A 394 27.75 22.21 -5.26
CA GLY A 394 28.63 23.27 -4.77
C GLY A 394 27.94 24.60 -4.43
N TYR A 395 26.61 24.65 -4.43
CA TYR A 395 25.84 25.83 -4.02
C TYR A 395 25.47 25.76 -2.53
N ARG A 396 25.16 26.89 -1.88
CA ARG A 396 24.76 26.90 -0.46
C ARG A 396 23.41 26.20 -0.24
N ASP A 397 22.44 26.51 -1.09
CA ASP A 397 21.08 26.01 -1.09
C ASP A 397 20.49 26.12 -2.52
N LEU A 398 19.25 25.70 -2.74
CA LEU A 398 18.63 25.79 -4.06
C LEU A 398 18.55 27.24 -4.55
N ASP A 399 18.23 28.20 -3.69
CA ASP A 399 17.99 29.58 -4.11
C ASP A 399 19.29 30.28 -4.52
N ASP A 400 20.38 30.04 -3.78
CA ASP A 400 21.73 30.43 -4.16
C ASP A 400 22.12 29.87 -5.54
N GLY A 401 21.90 28.58 -5.77
CA GLY A 401 22.16 27.96 -7.07
C GLY A 401 21.33 28.58 -8.20
N ILE A 402 20.07 28.92 -7.94
CA ILE A 402 19.19 29.58 -8.91
C ILE A 402 19.68 31.00 -9.23
N GLN A 403 20.11 31.76 -8.22
CA GLN A 403 20.64 33.12 -8.37
C GLN A 403 21.96 33.14 -9.13
N GLN A 404 22.93 32.29 -8.75
CA GLN A 404 24.24 32.24 -9.42
C GLN A 404 24.13 31.78 -10.88
N THR A 405 23.14 30.95 -11.22
CA THR A 405 22.92 30.47 -12.58
C THR A 405 21.96 31.34 -13.41
N THR A 406 21.58 32.54 -12.96
CA THR A 406 20.55 33.38 -13.63
C THR A 406 20.89 33.68 -15.10
N HIS A 407 22.17 33.84 -15.41
CA HIS A 407 22.69 34.06 -16.77
C HIS A 407 22.52 32.84 -17.70
N LEU A 408 22.27 31.66 -17.15
CA LEU A 408 21.99 30.44 -17.91
C LEU A 408 20.50 30.28 -18.18
N ASN A 409 20.17 29.65 -19.32
CA ASN A 409 18.80 29.18 -19.54
C ASN A 409 18.43 28.08 -18.51
N ALA A 410 17.12 27.90 -18.28
CA ALA A 410 16.64 27.02 -17.20
C ALA A 410 17.09 25.55 -17.32
N ALA A 411 17.35 25.05 -18.53
CA ALA A 411 17.82 23.69 -18.73
C ALA A 411 19.30 23.53 -18.36
N ALA A 412 20.14 24.50 -18.74
CA ALA A 412 21.54 24.55 -18.35
C ALA A 412 21.70 24.76 -16.83
N ALA A 413 20.94 25.70 -16.26
CA ALA A 413 20.89 25.91 -14.81
C ALA A 413 20.44 24.64 -14.06
N GLY A 414 19.42 23.93 -14.55
CA GLY A 414 18.97 22.68 -13.95
C GLY A 414 20.06 21.60 -13.93
N ARG A 415 20.80 21.45 -15.04
CA ARG A 415 21.95 20.53 -15.09
C ARG A 415 23.07 20.94 -14.13
N ALA A 416 23.36 22.23 -14.02
CA ALA A 416 24.38 22.75 -13.11
C ALA A 416 24.03 22.49 -11.63
N ILE A 417 22.77 22.73 -11.24
CA ILE A 417 22.30 22.58 -9.84
C ILE A 417 21.94 21.12 -9.49
N GLY A 418 21.73 20.25 -10.48
CA GLY A 418 21.25 18.89 -10.26
C GLY A 418 19.73 18.78 -10.07
N VAL A 419 18.95 19.71 -10.64
CA VAL A 419 17.47 19.74 -10.56
C VAL A 419 16.81 19.86 -11.94
N SER A 420 15.50 19.64 -12.03
CA SER A 420 14.81 19.76 -13.32
C SER A 420 14.68 21.21 -13.77
N ALA A 421 14.71 21.45 -15.09
CA ALA A 421 14.50 22.78 -15.68
C ALA A 421 13.17 23.43 -15.24
N GLN A 422 12.11 22.62 -15.05
CA GLN A 422 10.83 23.11 -14.56
C GLN A 422 10.92 23.63 -13.11
N THR A 423 11.71 22.98 -12.27
CA THR A 423 11.97 23.45 -10.90
C THR A 423 12.66 24.80 -10.92
N VAL A 424 13.65 24.96 -11.80
CA VAL A 424 14.35 26.25 -12.00
C VAL A 424 13.39 27.35 -12.44
N ARG A 425 12.58 27.12 -13.49
CA ARG A 425 11.61 28.10 -13.99
C ARG A 425 10.64 28.55 -12.90
N ARG A 426 10.08 27.58 -12.17
CA ARG A 426 9.14 27.87 -11.08
C ARG A 426 9.81 28.69 -9.99
N ARG A 427 11.02 28.32 -9.59
CA ARG A 427 11.72 29.04 -8.51
C ARG A 427 12.12 30.46 -8.91
N ARG A 428 12.58 30.68 -10.14
CA ARG A 428 12.82 32.03 -10.68
C ARG A 428 11.55 32.89 -10.69
N ALA A 429 10.41 32.31 -11.10
CA ALA A 429 9.13 33.02 -11.08
C ALA A 429 8.64 33.34 -9.65
N ASP A 430 9.00 32.52 -8.66
CA ASP A 430 8.69 32.79 -7.25
C ASP A 430 9.64 33.85 -6.66
N LEU A 431 10.92 33.86 -7.04
CA LEU A 431 11.91 34.85 -6.62
C LEU A 431 11.72 36.22 -7.26
N GLY A 432 11.26 36.30 -8.52
CA GLY A 432 10.95 37.59 -9.16
C GLY A 432 9.63 38.21 -8.73
N ARG A 433 8.87 37.53 -7.87
CA ARG A 433 7.64 38.04 -7.24
C ARG A 433 7.84 38.51 -5.79
N ALA A 434 9.00 38.21 -5.22
CA ALA A 434 9.47 38.73 -3.95
C ALA A 434 10.28 40.00 -4.22
#